data_AF-A0A0A0KEY0-F1
#
_entry.id   AF-A0A0A0KEY0-F1
#
_cell.length_a   1.000
_cell.length_b   1.000
_cell.length_c   1.000
_cell.angle_alpha   90.00
_cell.angle_beta   90.00
_cell.angle_gamma   90.00
#
_symmetry.space_group_name_H-M   'P 1'
#
loop_
_entity.id
_entity.type
_entity.pdbx_description
1 polymer ?
#
loop_
_entity_poly.entity_id
_entity_poly.type
_entity_poly.pdbx_seq_one_letter_code
_entity_poly.pdbx_strand_id
1 'polypeptide(L)'
;MELIQDSKVEAILGPESSSQAYFIVQLGDKAEVPIISFAPKISTLSYLKSSYFFRVAQNRSSQVYAISDILKAFGLREIIAIYEDNEFAKWIVANLIDALQDIKGRVRRNIIDTTTSTNELGMMSEGYVWILTDATANMLNTFNISTLSSMQGVLGVKTYIPKAETLNNFTSQWRRKFRQDNSSIHDPQVNVYGLWVYIFVHMLWTLP
;
A
#
# COMPACT_ATOMS: atom_id res chain seq x y z
N MET A 1 23.74 -10.45 9.92
CA MET A 1 23.65 -10.73 11.36
C MET A 1 24.39 -9.67 12.16
N GLU A 2 25.60 -9.30 11.74
CA GLU A 2 26.43 -8.25 12.37
C GLU A 2 25.64 -6.97 12.70
N LEU A 3 24.93 -6.36 11.74
CA LEU A 3 24.11 -5.17 12.02
C LEU A 3 23.01 -5.39 13.10
N ILE A 4 22.35 -6.55 13.09
CA ILE A 4 21.26 -6.88 14.03
C ILE A 4 21.82 -7.07 15.44
N GLN A 5 22.94 -7.79 15.55
CA GLN A 5 23.56 -8.15 16.82
C GLN A 5 24.35 -6.98 17.42
N ASP A 6 25.14 -6.28 16.62
CA ASP A 6 26.04 -5.22 17.09
C ASP A 6 25.26 -3.95 17.44
N SER A 7 24.17 -3.67 16.70
CA SER A 7 23.33 -2.49 16.94
C SER A 7 22.22 -2.74 17.98
N LYS A 8 22.13 -3.95 18.56
CA LYS A 8 21.09 -4.35 19.51
C LYS A 8 19.68 -4.02 19.02
N VAL A 9 19.36 -4.47 17.82
CA VAL A 9 18.07 -4.17 17.18
C VAL A 9 16.94 -4.84 17.99
N GLU A 10 16.01 -4.04 18.51
CA GLU A 10 14.87 -4.52 19.31
C GLU A 10 13.68 -4.95 18.44
N ALA A 11 13.55 -4.38 17.25
CA ALA A 11 12.54 -4.75 16.26
C ALA A 11 12.96 -4.31 14.86
N ILE A 12 12.50 -5.05 13.85
CA ILE A 12 12.64 -4.68 12.44
C ILE A 12 11.29 -4.17 11.94
N LEU A 13 11.28 -2.94 11.43
CA LEU A 13 10.12 -2.36 10.76
C LEU A 13 10.25 -2.56 9.25
N GLY A 14 9.19 -3.07 8.63
CA GLY A 14 9.23 -3.58 7.26
C GLY A 14 9.59 -5.07 7.24
N PRO A 15 9.69 -5.69 6.05
CA PRO A 15 9.69 -5.08 4.73
C PRO A 15 8.28 -4.88 4.15
N GLU A 16 8.22 -4.16 3.02
CA GLU A 16 6.98 -3.82 2.30
C GLU A 16 6.61 -4.85 1.22
N SER A 17 7.59 -5.57 0.67
CA SER A 17 7.35 -6.59 -0.36
C SER A 17 7.40 -8.00 0.23
N SER A 18 6.66 -8.93 -0.40
CA SER A 18 6.66 -10.33 0.04
C SER A 18 7.97 -11.06 -0.24
N SER A 19 8.69 -10.66 -1.30
CA SER A 19 10.01 -11.22 -1.61
C SER A 19 11.05 -10.84 -0.57
N GLN A 20 11.06 -9.58 -0.12
CA GLN A 20 11.90 -9.14 0.99
C GLN A 20 11.47 -9.81 2.30
N ALA A 21 10.16 -9.90 2.56
CA ALA A 21 9.64 -10.49 3.79
C ALA A 21 10.13 -11.93 3.98
N TYR A 22 10.11 -12.74 2.92
CA TYR A 22 10.58 -14.12 2.97
C TYR A 22 12.01 -14.25 3.53
N PHE A 23 12.92 -13.39 3.07
CA PHE A 23 14.31 -13.39 3.54
C PHE A 23 14.45 -12.81 4.95
N ILE A 24 13.78 -11.69 5.23
CA ILE A 24 13.88 -11.00 6.52
C ILE A 24 13.30 -11.86 7.66
N VAL A 25 12.20 -12.60 7.44
CA VAL A 25 11.62 -13.50 8.45
C VAL A 25 12.65 -14.51 8.95
N GLN A 26 13.40 -15.13 8.05
CA GLN A 26 14.43 -16.12 8.43
C GLN A 26 15.54 -15.50 9.30
N LEU A 27 15.89 -14.24 9.04
CA LEU A 27 16.85 -13.51 9.86
C LEU A 27 16.29 -13.15 11.23
N GLY A 28 15.05 -12.67 11.30
CA GLY A 28 14.39 -12.36 12.58
C GLY A 28 14.21 -13.58 13.45
N ASP A 29 13.83 -14.73 12.87
CA ASP A 29 13.74 -16.00 13.60
C ASP A 29 15.09 -16.41 14.19
N LYS A 30 16.18 -16.29 13.42
CA LYS A 30 17.52 -16.63 13.89
C LYS A 30 18.04 -15.67 14.96
N ALA A 31 17.65 -14.40 14.88
CA ALA A 31 18.09 -13.37 15.80
C ALA A 31 17.14 -13.19 17.00
N GLU A 32 15.99 -13.86 17.00
CA GLU A 32 14.89 -13.64 17.96
C GLU A 32 14.42 -12.17 18.00
N VAL A 33 14.47 -11.50 16.85
CA VAL A 33 14.07 -10.10 16.71
C VAL A 33 12.71 -10.02 16.03
N PRO A 34 11.71 -9.37 16.66
CA PRO A 34 10.38 -9.22 16.07
C PRO A 34 10.42 -8.37 14.79
N ILE A 35 9.68 -8.80 13.79
CA ILE A 35 9.54 -8.16 12.48
C ILE A 35 8.10 -7.72 12.31
N ILE A 36 7.93 -6.46 11.91
CA ILE A 36 6.63 -5.84 11.66
C ILE A 36 6.53 -5.52 10.17
N SER A 37 5.89 -6.39 9.41
CA SER A 37 5.85 -6.28 7.96
C SER A 37 4.57 -5.65 7.44
N PHE A 38 4.72 -4.81 6.40
CA PHE A 38 3.62 -4.27 5.59
C PHE A 38 3.33 -5.12 4.35
N ALA A 39 4.05 -6.22 4.17
CA ALA A 39 3.90 -7.08 3.03
C ALA A 39 2.49 -7.71 2.97
N PRO A 40 1.90 -7.84 1.76
CA PRO A 40 0.61 -8.49 1.59
C PRO A 40 0.64 -9.93 2.12
N LYS A 41 -0.53 -10.41 2.55
CA LYS A 41 -0.73 -11.83 2.88
C LYS A 41 -0.78 -12.65 1.59
N ILE A 42 0.39 -13.11 1.15
CA ILE A 42 0.51 -14.09 0.07
C ILE A 42 0.56 -15.50 0.67
N SER A 43 0.14 -16.51 -0.10
CA SER A 43 0.18 -17.93 0.31
C SER A 43 1.58 -18.35 0.79
N THR A 44 2.63 -17.93 0.09
CA THR A 44 4.04 -18.23 0.43
C THR A 44 4.45 -17.78 1.82
N LEU A 45 4.08 -16.56 2.24
CA LEU A 45 4.36 -16.06 3.60
C LEU A 45 3.46 -16.70 4.66
N SER A 46 2.31 -17.25 4.27
CA SER A 46 1.41 -17.93 5.20
C SER A 46 1.96 -19.27 5.68
N TYR A 47 2.95 -19.84 4.97
CA TYR A 47 3.69 -21.03 5.38
C TYR A 47 4.85 -20.72 6.35
N LEU A 48 5.27 -19.46 6.46
CA LEU A 48 6.29 -19.06 7.42
C LEU A 48 5.69 -19.11 8.82
N LYS A 49 5.91 -20.22 9.52
CA LYS A 49 5.57 -20.37 10.94
C LYS A 49 6.65 -19.71 11.79
N SER A 50 6.58 -18.39 11.89
CA SER A 50 7.48 -17.59 12.73
C SER A 50 6.71 -16.99 13.91
N SER A 51 7.25 -17.13 15.12
CA SER A 51 6.74 -16.46 16.33
C SER A 51 7.15 -14.99 16.42
N TYR A 52 8.13 -14.57 15.60
CA TYR A 52 8.67 -13.22 15.58
C TYR A 52 8.13 -12.40 14.40
N PHE A 53 7.24 -12.94 13.57
CA PHE A 53 6.71 -12.25 12.39
C PHE A 53 5.28 -11.75 12.56
N PHE A 54 5.12 -10.43 12.63
CA PHE A 54 3.84 -9.74 12.74
C PHE A 54 3.55 -8.98 11.46
N ARG A 55 2.29 -8.96 11.05
CA ARG A 55 1.85 -8.24 9.85
C ARG A 55 0.83 -7.19 10.20
N VAL A 56 1.05 -5.98 9.68
CA VAL A 56 0.07 -4.90 9.70
C VAL A 56 -0.38 -4.68 8.27
N ALA A 57 -1.29 -5.54 7.81
CA ALA A 57 -1.83 -5.51 6.46
C ALA A 57 -3.36 -5.49 6.48
N GLN A 58 -3.97 -4.65 5.65
CA GLN A 58 -5.42 -4.59 5.45
C GLN A 58 -5.99 -5.92 4.93
N ASN A 59 -7.28 -6.15 5.16
CA ASN A 59 -8.05 -7.11 4.39
C ASN A 59 -8.16 -6.60 2.94
N ARG A 60 -7.21 -6.99 2.09
CA ARG A 60 -7.02 -6.39 0.76
C ARG A 60 -8.11 -6.76 -0.24
N SER A 61 -9.02 -7.69 0.09
CA SER A 61 -10.21 -7.99 -0.74
C SER A 61 -11.17 -6.79 -0.83
N SER A 62 -11.21 -5.93 0.18
CA SER A 62 -12.11 -4.76 0.22
C SER A 62 -11.91 -3.81 -0.95
N GLN A 63 -10.66 -3.63 -1.40
CA GLN A 63 -10.36 -2.74 -2.50
C GLN A 63 -10.83 -3.34 -3.85
N VAL A 64 -10.66 -4.66 -4.03
CA VAL A 64 -11.17 -5.36 -5.23
C VAL A 64 -12.68 -5.23 -5.32
N TYR A 65 -13.39 -5.41 -4.21
CA TYR A 65 -14.84 -5.22 -4.17
C TYR A 65 -15.24 -3.77 -4.47
N ALA A 66 -14.58 -2.79 -3.84
CA ALA A 66 -14.86 -1.37 -4.11
C ALA A 66 -14.68 -1.02 -5.59
N ILE A 67 -13.57 -1.45 -6.21
CA ILE A 67 -13.33 -1.23 -7.64
C ILE A 67 -14.38 -1.96 -8.48
N SER A 68 -14.69 -3.22 -8.15
CA SER A 68 -15.69 -4.00 -8.85
C SER A 68 -17.06 -3.33 -8.80
N ASP A 69 -17.47 -2.78 -7.66
CA ASP A 69 -18.76 -2.12 -7.50
C ASP A 69 -18.84 -0.82 -8.31
N ILE A 70 -17.75 -0.05 -8.37
CA ILE A 70 -17.64 1.13 -9.25
C ILE A 70 -17.79 0.69 -10.71
N LEU A 71 -17.02 -0.29 -11.17
CA LEU A 71 -17.08 -0.77 -12.56
C LEU A 71 -18.49 -1.28 -12.92
N LYS A 72 -19.13 -2.02 -12.01
CA LYS A 72 -20.51 -2.51 -12.15
C LYS A 72 -21.53 -1.38 -12.22
N ALA A 73 -21.45 -0.40 -11.32
CA ALA A 73 -22.38 0.72 -11.25
C ALA A 73 -22.37 1.58 -12.53
N PHE A 74 -21.20 1.75 -13.14
CA PHE A 74 -21.05 2.52 -14.39
C PHE A 74 -21.13 1.66 -15.66
N GLY A 75 -21.35 0.35 -15.53
CA GLY A 75 -21.47 -0.56 -16.68
C GLY A 75 -20.18 -0.67 -17.51
N LEU A 76 -19.02 -0.44 -16.91
CA LEU A 76 -17.72 -0.48 -17.59
C LEU A 76 -17.31 -1.93 -17.89
N ARG A 77 -17.17 -2.26 -19.18
CA ARG A 77 -16.91 -3.64 -19.64
C ARG A 77 -15.54 -3.85 -20.27
N GLU A 78 -14.87 -2.80 -20.71
CA GLU A 78 -13.51 -2.89 -21.26
C GLU A 78 -12.56 -2.24 -20.25
N ILE A 79 -11.79 -3.08 -19.57
CA ILE A 79 -10.87 -2.67 -18.50
C ILE A 79 -9.44 -2.92 -18.98
N ILE A 80 -8.57 -1.93 -18.81
CA ILE A 80 -7.13 -2.08 -19.04
C ILE A 80 -6.45 -2.03 -17.68
N ALA A 81 -5.96 -3.18 -17.22
CA ALA A 81 -5.16 -3.26 -16.01
C ALA A 81 -3.71 -2.90 -16.34
N ILE A 82 -3.24 -1.77 -15.81
CA ILE A 82 -1.87 -1.28 -15.94
C ILE A 82 -1.15 -1.53 -14.62
N TYR A 83 -0.09 -2.33 -14.63
CA TYR A 83 0.56 -2.76 -13.39
C TYR A 83 2.04 -3.13 -13.56
N GLU A 84 2.80 -3.03 -12.48
CA GLU A 84 4.16 -3.55 -12.40
C GLU A 84 4.17 -5.08 -12.33
N ASP A 85 5.17 -5.73 -12.93
CA ASP A 85 5.31 -7.19 -12.89
C ASP A 85 5.77 -7.70 -11.51
N ASN A 86 4.87 -7.65 -10.54
CA ASN A 86 5.08 -8.17 -9.19
C ASN A 86 3.89 -9.01 -8.72
N GLU A 87 4.13 -9.90 -7.76
CA GLU A 87 3.13 -10.86 -7.27
C GLU A 87 1.88 -10.18 -6.67
N PHE A 88 2.06 -9.04 -6.01
CA PHE A 88 0.96 -8.28 -5.44
C PHE A 88 0.02 -7.75 -6.54
N ALA A 89 0.61 -7.14 -7.56
CA ALA A 89 -0.14 -6.60 -8.68
C ALA A 89 -0.83 -7.69 -9.51
N LYS A 90 -0.14 -8.82 -9.75
CA LYS A 90 -0.74 -10.02 -10.36
C LYS A 90 -1.94 -10.52 -9.56
N TRP A 91 -1.82 -10.56 -8.23
CA TRP A 91 -2.91 -10.98 -7.35
C TRP A 91 -4.12 -10.03 -7.45
N ILE A 92 -3.91 -8.71 -7.42
CA ILE A 92 -5.00 -7.73 -7.60
C ILE A 92 -5.70 -7.93 -8.95
N VAL A 93 -4.94 -8.05 -10.04
CA VAL A 93 -5.50 -8.23 -11.40
C VAL A 93 -6.29 -9.53 -11.50
N ALA A 94 -5.79 -10.64 -10.94
CA ALA A 94 -6.51 -11.91 -10.93
C ALA A 94 -7.84 -11.81 -10.17
N ASN A 95 -7.84 -11.24 -8.97
CA ASN A 95 -9.06 -11.08 -8.17
C ASN A 95 -10.06 -10.11 -8.83
N LEU A 96 -9.59 -9.07 -9.53
CA LEU A 96 -10.45 -8.22 -10.35
C LEU A 96 -11.11 -9.00 -11.49
N ILE A 97 -10.34 -9.83 -12.21
CA ILE A 97 -10.88 -10.67 -13.29
C ILE A 97 -12.00 -11.56 -12.74
N ASP A 98 -11.77 -12.21 -11.61
CA ASP A 98 -12.76 -13.08 -10.96
C ASP A 98 -14.01 -12.30 -10.53
N ALA A 99 -13.85 -11.13 -9.90
CA ALA A 99 -14.96 -10.29 -9.46
C ALA A 99 -15.82 -9.70 -10.60
N LEU A 100 -15.26 -9.63 -11.81
CA LEU A 100 -15.89 -9.04 -13.00
C LEU A 100 -16.43 -10.09 -13.99
N GLN A 101 -16.27 -11.39 -13.72
CA GLN A 101 -16.81 -12.46 -14.57
C GLN A 101 -18.33 -12.30 -14.80
N ASP A 102 -19.05 -11.92 -13.75
CA ASP A 102 -20.53 -11.78 -13.77
C ASP A 102 -21.04 -10.72 -14.75
N ILE A 103 -20.25 -9.68 -15.05
CA ILE A 103 -20.65 -8.61 -15.96
C ILE A 103 -20.09 -8.77 -17.37
N LYS A 104 -19.51 -9.93 -17.69
CA LYS A 104 -18.78 -10.20 -18.94
C LYS A 104 -17.70 -9.13 -19.22
N GLY A 105 -17.11 -8.58 -18.16
CA GLY A 105 -16.05 -7.61 -18.25
C GLY A 105 -14.81 -8.25 -18.89
N ARG A 106 -14.19 -7.56 -19.83
CA ARG A 106 -12.93 -7.96 -20.46
C ARG A 106 -11.81 -7.16 -19.84
N VAL A 107 -10.89 -7.86 -19.19
CA VAL A 107 -9.69 -7.25 -18.62
C VAL A 107 -8.51 -7.52 -19.55
N ARG A 108 -8.01 -6.47 -20.19
CA ARG A 108 -6.72 -6.49 -20.90
C ARG A 108 -5.61 -6.21 -19.90
N ARG A 109 -4.55 -7.00 -19.94
CA ARG A 109 -3.38 -6.84 -19.07
C ARG A 109 -2.33 -6.06 -19.84
N ASN A 110 -1.87 -4.96 -19.27
CA ASN A 110 -0.75 -4.20 -19.78
C ASN A 110 0.29 -4.05 -18.66
N ILE A 111 1.44 -4.67 -18.84
CA ILE A 111 2.53 -4.54 -17.87
C ILE A 111 3.21 -3.22 -18.19
N ILE A 112 3.44 -2.38 -17.18
CA ILE A 112 4.20 -1.15 -17.37
C ILE A 112 5.62 -1.56 -17.78
N ASP A 113 5.97 -1.34 -19.03
CA ASP A 113 7.35 -1.13 -19.43
C ASP A 113 7.61 0.38 -19.31
N THR A 114 8.66 0.77 -18.59
CA THR A 114 8.94 2.14 -18.10
C THR A 114 9.11 3.22 -19.18
N THR A 115 8.79 2.93 -20.44
CA THR A 115 9.15 3.69 -21.63
C THR A 115 8.00 4.49 -22.26
N THR A 116 6.75 4.35 -21.80
CA THR A 116 5.63 5.15 -22.33
C THR A 116 4.72 5.67 -21.23
N SER A 117 4.60 6.99 -21.14
CA SER A 117 3.66 7.64 -20.22
C SER A 117 2.24 7.56 -20.76
N THR A 118 1.26 7.46 -19.87
CA THR A 118 -0.16 7.38 -20.23
C THR A 118 -0.65 8.66 -20.93
N ASN A 119 0.04 9.78 -20.68
CA ASN A 119 -0.13 11.05 -21.39
C ASN A 119 0.22 10.92 -22.88
N GLU A 120 1.33 10.25 -23.21
CA GLU A 120 1.76 10.04 -24.60
C GLU A 120 0.81 9.11 -25.36
N LEU A 121 0.13 8.21 -24.65
CA LEU A 121 -0.91 7.34 -25.22
C LEU A 121 -2.27 8.04 -25.39
N GLY A 122 -2.39 9.32 -25.00
CA GLY A 122 -3.65 10.06 -25.03
C GLY A 122 -4.71 9.51 -24.07
N MET A 123 -4.34 8.61 -23.15
CA MET A 123 -5.30 7.94 -22.27
C MET A 123 -5.79 8.83 -21.12
N MET A 124 -5.24 10.04 -20.95
CA MET A 124 -5.78 11.06 -20.04
C MET A 124 -6.82 11.97 -20.71
N SER A 125 -7.11 11.76 -22.00
CA SER A 125 -8.17 12.49 -22.72
C SER A 125 -9.54 11.87 -22.51
N GLU A 126 -10.58 12.52 -23.05
CA GLU A 126 -11.97 12.05 -22.96
C GLU A 126 -12.11 10.62 -23.53
N GLY A 127 -12.92 9.80 -22.86
CA GLY A 127 -13.14 8.39 -23.23
C GLY A 127 -12.46 7.37 -22.31
N TYR A 128 -11.63 7.82 -21.36
CA TYR A 128 -11.01 6.98 -20.35
C TYR A 128 -11.37 7.42 -18.93
N VAL A 129 -11.43 6.46 -18.02
CA VAL A 129 -11.53 6.69 -16.58
C VAL A 129 -10.40 5.92 -15.91
N TRP A 130 -9.68 6.59 -15.03
CA TRP A 130 -8.58 6.00 -14.29
C TRP A 130 -9.03 5.64 -12.88
N ILE A 131 -8.72 4.43 -12.44
CA ILE A 131 -8.94 3.98 -11.06
C ILE A 131 -7.61 3.57 -10.46
N LEU A 132 -7.16 4.31 -9.45
CA LEU A 132 -5.97 3.99 -8.67
C LEU A 132 -6.29 2.99 -7.57
N THR A 133 -5.34 2.09 -7.36
CA THR A 133 -5.36 1.16 -6.23
C THR A 133 -4.97 1.84 -4.93
N ASP A 134 -5.19 1.17 -3.80
CA ASP A 134 -4.83 1.73 -2.48
C ASP A 134 -3.33 1.98 -2.35
N ALA A 135 -2.49 1.15 -2.96
CA ALA A 135 -1.05 1.30 -2.99
C ALA A 135 -0.64 2.69 -3.51
N THR A 136 -1.27 3.16 -4.59
CA THR A 136 -0.99 4.49 -5.17
C THR A 136 -1.80 5.58 -4.50
N ALA A 137 -3.09 5.35 -4.26
CA ALA A 137 -4.00 6.36 -3.70
C ALA A 137 -3.62 6.78 -2.27
N ASN A 138 -3.05 5.86 -1.47
CA ASN A 138 -2.55 6.16 -0.14
C ASN A 138 -1.29 7.05 -0.14
N MET A 139 -0.60 7.18 -1.29
CA MET A 139 0.61 7.98 -1.47
C MET A 139 0.34 9.33 -2.15
N LEU A 140 -0.90 9.65 -2.53
CA LEU A 140 -1.20 10.90 -3.27
C LEU A 140 -0.73 12.18 -2.56
N ASN A 141 -0.61 12.15 -1.24
CA ASN A 141 -0.11 13.27 -0.44
C ASN A 141 1.40 13.54 -0.61
N THR A 142 2.17 12.63 -1.20
CA THR A 142 3.61 12.81 -1.48
C THR A 142 3.87 13.40 -2.86
N PHE A 143 2.86 13.43 -3.73
CA PHE A 143 2.99 14.03 -5.06
C PHE A 143 2.93 15.55 -4.96
N ASN A 144 3.65 16.23 -5.86
CA ASN A 144 3.59 17.68 -5.95
C ASN A 144 2.25 18.14 -6.59
N ILE A 145 1.95 19.43 -6.45
CA ILE A 145 0.70 20.01 -6.94
C ILE A 145 0.57 19.87 -8.46
N SER A 146 1.65 20.01 -9.22
CA SER A 146 1.61 19.91 -10.69
C SER A 146 1.25 18.50 -11.14
N THR A 147 1.82 17.46 -10.54
CA THR A 147 1.45 16.06 -10.82
C THR A 147 0.02 15.77 -10.41
N LEU A 148 -0.45 16.27 -9.26
CA LEU A 148 -1.86 16.11 -8.86
C LEU A 148 -2.82 16.82 -9.83
N SER A 149 -2.45 17.99 -10.32
CA SER A 149 -3.26 18.75 -11.28
C SER A 149 -3.40 18.05 -12.64
N SER A 150 -2.39 17.29 -13.05
CA SER A 150 -2.46 16.50 -14.29
C SER A 150 -3.29 15.22 -14.15
N MET A 151 -3.73 14.87 -12.93
CA MET A 151 -4.55 13.70 -12.63
C MET A 151 -6.05 14.04 -12.54
N GLN A 152 -6.49 15.14 -13.16
CA GLN A 152 -7.91 15.48 -13.22
C GLN A 152 -8.70 14.34 -13.87
N GLY A 153 -9.79 13.91 -13.22
CA GLY A 153 -10.62 12.79 -13.69
C GLY A 153 -10.17 11.40 -13.24
N VAL A 154 -9.09 11.30 -12.44
CA VAL A 154 -8.66 10.04 -11.83
C VAL A 154 -9.39 9.80 -10.50
N LEU A 155 -9.95 8.60 -10.35
CA LEU A 155 -10.55 8.12 -9.10
C LEU A 155 -9.54 7.24 -8.35
N GLY A 156 -9.46 7.34 -7.03
CA GLY A 156 -8.58 6.49 -6.22
C GLY A 156 -9.31 5.81 -5.08
N VAL A 157 -9.07 4.51 -4.89
CA VAL A 157 -9.57 3.79 -3.72
C VAL A 157 -8.54 3.92 -2.61
N LYS A 158 -8.88 4.63 -1.53
CA LYS A 158 -7.97 4.91 -0.41
C LYS A 158 -8.36 4.11 0.83
N THR A 159 -7.38 3.72 1.62
CA THR A 159 -7.64 3.10 2.91
C THR A 159 -8.37 4.05 3.84
N TYR A 160 -9.50 3.58 4.39
CA TYR A 160 -10.21 4.31 5.43
C TYR A 160 -9.47 4.20 6.77
N ILE A 161 -9.19 5.35 7.38
CA ILE A 161 -8.62 5.44 8.72
C ILE A 161 -9.73 5.98 9.63
N PRO A 162 -10.21 5.18 10.61
CA PRO A 162 -11.20 5.66 11.58
C PRO A 162 -10.70 6.90 12.31
N LYS A 163 -11.59 7.86 12.54
CA LYS A 163 -11.27 9.03 13.37
C LYS A 163 -11.13 8.58 14.82
N ALA A 164 -9.96 8.78 15.39
CA ALA A 164 -9.68 8.51 16.79
C ALA A 164 -8.85 9.67 17.36
N GLU A 165 -9.15 10.07 18.60
CA GLU A 165 -8.44 11.15 19.28
C GLU A 165 -6.93 10.84 19.38
N THR A 166 -6.59 9.59 19.70
CA THR A 166 -5.21 9.10 19.76
C THR A 166 -4.46 9.32 18.44
N LEU A 167 -5.09 9.05 17.29
CA LEU A 167 -4.47 9.24 15.98
C LEU A 167 -4.33 10.72 15.60
N ASN A 168 -5.30 11.56 15.99
CA ASN A 168 -5.22 13.01 15.78
C ASN A 168 -4.11 13.63 16.62
N ASN A 169 -4.00 13.22 17.88
CA ASN A 169 -2.95 13.66 18.80
C ASN A 169 -1.56 13.22 18.28
N PHE A 170 -1.44 11.97 17.84
CA PHE A 170 -0.21 11.48 17.22
C PHE A 170 0.15 12.28 15.96
N THR A 171 -0.79 12.45 15.02
CA THR A 171 -0.57 13.16 13.76
C THR A 171 -0.10 14.60 14.01
N SER A 172 -0.71 15.29 14.99
CA SER A 172 -0.32 16.65 15.37
C SER A 172 1.09 16.71 15.95
N GLN A 173 1.43 15.78 16.84
CA GLN A 173 2.77 15.70 17.45
C GLN A 173 3.84 15.35 16.42
N TRP A 174 3.57 14.36 15.57
CA TRP A 174 4.47 13.95 14.49
C TRP A 174 4.72 15.12 13.53
N ARG A 175 3.68 15.83 13.11
CA ARG A 175 3.81 16.97 12.18
C ARG A 175 4.67 18.08 12.79
N ARG A 176 4.51 18.36 14.09
CA ARG A 176 5.34 19.34 14.80
C ARG A 176 6.81 18.93 14.79
N LYS A 177 7.12 17.68 15.15
CA LYS A 177 8.50 17.17 15.21
C LYS A 177 9.14 17.08 13.83
N PHE A 178 8.43 16.51 12.85
CA PHE A 178 8.94 16.32 11.50
C PHE A 178 9.34 17.65 10.83
N ARG A 179 8.59 18.73 11.06
CA ARG A 179 8.95 20.07 10.55
C ARG A 179 10.19 20.67 11.20
N GLN A 180 10.50 20.32 12.46
CA GLN A 180 11.73 20.79 13.11
C GLN A 180 12.95 20.23 12.39
N ASP A 181 12.87 18.97 11.97
CA ASP A 181 13.96 18.27 11.28
C ASP A 181 13.95 18.51 9.76
N ASN A 182 12.80 18.90 9.18
CA ASN A 182 12.58 19.05 7.74
C ASN A 182 11.88 20.38 7.41
N SER A 183 12.59 21.49 7.59
CA SER A 183 12.03 22.85 7.48
C SER A 183 11.51 23.23 6.09
N SER A 184 11.93 22.52 5.03
CA SER A 184 11.46 22.73 3.65
C SER A 184 10.05 22.16 3.38
N ILE A 185 9.49 21.36 4.29
CA ILE A 185 8.19 20.70 4.10
C ILE A 185 7.13 21.43 4.93
N HIS A 186 6.28 22.21 4.26
CA HIS A 186 5.32 23.11 4.92
C HIS A 186 4.12 22.40 5.57
N ASP A 187 3.60 21.32 4.97
CA ASP A 187 2.47 20.57 5.55
C ASP A 187 2.65 19.05 5.35
N PRO A 188 3.50 18.40 6.17
CA PRO A 188 3.72 16.98 6.05
C PRO A 188 2.49 16.22 6.54
N GLN A 189 2.08 15.22 5.76
CA GLN A 189 0.92 14.38 6.01
C GLN A 189 1.40 12.97 6.35
N VAL A 190 0.93 12.42 7.47
CA VAL A 190 1.20 11.03 7.82
C VAL A 190 0.39 10.13 6.89
N ASN A 191 1.06 9.23 6.19
CA ASN A 191 0.38 8.22 5.37
C ASN A 191 -0.14 7.07 6.24
N VAL A 192 -0.93 6.17 5.65
CA VAL A 192 -1.54 5.05 6.38
C VAL A 192 -0.49 4.13 7.03
N TYR A 193 0.66 3.94 6.39
CA TYR A 193 1.73 3.11 6.92
C TYR A 193 2.33 3.69 8.20
N GLY A 194 2.57 5.00 8.26
CA GLY A 194 3.04 5.69 9.46
C GLY A 194 2.07 5.56 10.64
N LEU A 195 0.76 5.58 10.37
CA LEU A 195 -0.26 5.35 11.40
C LEU A 195 -0.28 3.90 11.87
N TRP A 196 -0.09 2.93 10.98
CA TRP A 196 0.03 1.52 11.33
C TRP A 196 1.25 1.22 12.19
N VAL A 197 2.40 1.82 11.88
CA VAL A 197 3.59 1.78 12.73
C VAL A 197 3.25 2.27 14.13
N TYR A 198 2.64 3.45 14.22
CA TYR A 198 2.31 4.05 15.50
C TYR A 198 1.36 3.16 16.31
N ILE A 199 0.27 2.67 15.70
CA ILE A 199 -0.68 1.78 16.36
C ILE A 199 0.02 0.52 16.86
N PHE A 200 0.87 -0.09 16.02
CA PHE A 200 1.57 -1.31 16.38
C PHE A 200 2.59 -1.11 17.52
N VAL A 201 3.43 -0.09 17.41
CA VAL A 201 4.40 0.25 18.47
C VAL A 201 3.65 0.59 19.76
N HIS A 202 2.57 1.36 19.67
CA HIS A 202 1.75 1.68 20.83
C HIS A 202 1.14 0.41 21.46
N MET A 203 0.65 -0.54 20.66
CA MET A 203 0.17 -1.83 21.17
C MET A 203 1.30 -2.60 21.88
N LEU A 204 2.48 -2.74 21.27
CA LEU A 204 3.60 -3.43 21.92
C LEU A 204 3.97 -2.83 23.28
N TRP A 205 3.99 -1.49 23.37
CA TRP A 205 4.34 -0.78 24.60
C TRP A 205 3.23 -0.73 25.66
N THR A 206 2.02 -1.16 25.32
CA THR A 206 0.86 -1.16 26.23
C THR A 206 0.39 -2.57 26.60
N LEU A 207 1.02 -3.62 26.07
CA LEU A 207 0.80 -4.99 26.50
C LEU A 207 1.45 -5.21 27.89
N PRO A 208 0.71 -5.78 28.86
CA PRO A 208 1.15 -6.00 30.23
C PRO A 208 2.23 -7.09 30.36
#